data_AF-W7T6F2-F1
#
_entry.id   AF-W7T6F2-F1
#
_cell.length_a   1.000
_cell.length_b   1.000
_cell.length_c   1.000
_cell.angle_alpha   90.00
_cell.angle_beta   90.00
_cell.angle_gamma   90.00
#
_symmetry.space_group_name_H-M   'P 1'
#
loop_
_entity.id
_entity.type
_entity.pdbx_description
1 polymer ?
#
loop_
_entity_poly.entity_id
_entity_poly.type
_entity_poly.pdbx_seq_one_letter_code
_entity_poly.pdbx_strand_id
1 'polypeptide(L)'
;MSPTAPDRAENLPLELTSFVGRRHEVAEAKRALSASRLVTLTGVGGVGKSRLALRVATQVQRAFDDGVWLPAPSPVDAATTLTRRERQVAELVAEGLSNKEIAARLVIAQRTAEGHVEHVLAKLGFTTRTRLAAWVTEQREGRDQ
;
A
#
# COMPACT_ATOMS: atom_id res chain seq x y z
N MET A 1 16.05 -4.21 -30.70
CA MET A 1 15.78 -5.06 -29.51
C MET A 1 14.70 -4.36 -28.71
N SER A 2 13.45 -4.80 -28.84
CA SER A 2 12.33 -4.29 -28.05
C SER A 2 12.31 -5.01 -26.69
N PRO A 3 12.12 -4.31 -25.57
CA PRO A 3 11.96 -4.98 -24.28
C PRO A 3 10.59 -5.67 -24.23
N THR A 4 10.61 -6.99 -24.07
CA THR A 4 9.45 -7.85 -23.88
C THR A 4 8.69 -7.44 -22.63
N ALA A 5 7.44 -6.99 -22.79
CA ALA A 5 6.55 -6.66 -21.68
C ALA A 5 6.28 -7.92 -20.84
N PRO A 6 6.37 -7.86 -19.50
CA PRO A 6 6.05 -8.99 -18.64
C PRO A 6 4.55 -9.32 -18.70
N ASP A 7 4.25 -10.57 -18.40
CA ASP A 7 3.00 -11.31 -18.59
C ASP A 7 1.71 -10.51 -18.29
N ARG A 8 0.78 -10.52 -19.26
CA ARG A 8 -0.35 -9.57 -19.39
C ARG A 8 -1.66 -10.02 -18.75
N ALA A 9 -1.65 -11.00 -17.85
CA ALA A 9 -2.85 -11.46 -17.19
C ALA A 9 -2.57 -11.74 -15.69
N GLU A 10 -3.48 -11.31 -14.81
CA GLU A 10 -3.68 -11.88 -13.46
C GLU A 10 -2.92 -11.32 -12.23
N ASN A 11 -2.47 -10.06 -12.21
CA ASN A 11 -1.69 -9.52 -11.07
C ASN A 11 -2.48 -8.70 -10.02
N LEU A 12 -3.73 -9.03 -9.71
CA LEU A 12 -4.43 -8.40 -8.58
C LEU A 12 -4.09 -9.16 -7.27
N PRO A 13 -3.56 -8.49 -6.23
CA PRO A 13 -3.27 -9.10 -4.94
C PRO A 13 -4.50 -9.80 -4.37
N LEU A 14 -4.32 -11.04 -3.89
CA LEU A 14 -5.36 -11.79 -3.20
C LEU A 14 -5.84 -11.02 -1.97
N GLU A 15 -7.16 -10.89 -1.81
CA GLU A 15 -7.79 -10.20 -0.67
C GLU A 15 -7.51 -10.97 0.63
N LEU A 16 -6.50 -10.53 1.39
CA LEU A 16 -6.03 -11.17 2.63
C LEU A 16 -7.06 -11.14 3.79
N THR A 17 -8.17 -10.41 3.66
CA THR A 17 -9.24 -10.29 4.68
C THR A 17 -10.59 -9.97 4.05
N SER A 18 -11.69 -10.49 4.59
CA SER A 18 -13.06 -10.24 4.09
C SER A 18 -13.41 -8.74 4.00
N PHE A 19 -13.98 -8.32 2.86
CA PHE A 19 -14.41 -6.94 2.60
C PHE A 19 -15.81 -6.67 3.16
N VAL A 20 -15.90 -6.01 4.33
CA VAL A 20 -17.16 -5.77 5.06
C VAL A 20 -17.83 -4.46 4.63
N GLY A 21 -19.15 -4.48 4.37
CA GLY A 21 -20.02 -3.29 4.43
C GLY A 21 -19.94 -2.26 3.30
N ARG A 22 -19.15 -2.47 2.25
CA ARG A 22 -18.74 -1.43 1.28
C ARG A 22 -19.39 -1.54 -0.11
N ARG A 23 -20.61 -2.10 -0.20
CA ARG A 23 -21.28 -2.31 -1.50
C ARG A 23 -21.65 -1.00 -2.18
N HIS A 24 -22.01 0.01 -1.40
CA HIS A 24 -22.41 1.31 -1.92
C HIS A 24 -21.24 2.02 -2.59
N GLU A 25 -20.07 2.05 -1.94
CA GLU A 25 -18.88 2.71 -2.48
C GLU A 25 -18.35 2.02 -3.73
N VAL A 26 -18.46 0.69 -3.82
CA VAL A 26 -18.12 -0.04 -5.05
C VAL A 26 -19.06 0.37 -6.20
N ALA A 27 -20.37 0.43 -5.95
CA ALA A 27 -21.34 0.84 -6.97
C ALA A 27 -21.11 2.29 -7.41
N GLU A 28 -20.79 3.17 -6.48
CA GLU A 28 -20.46 4.57 -6.74
C GLU A 28 -19.19 4.73 -7.58
N ALA A 29 -18.10 4.05 -7.20
CA ALA A 29 -16.85 4.09 -7.94
C ALA A 29 -17.02 3.56 -9.38
N LYS A 30 -17.81 2.50 -9.57
CA LYS A 30 -18.13 1.97 -10.91
C LYS A 30 -18.89 2.99 -11.76
N ARG A 31 -19.93 3.61 -11.20
CA ARG A 31 -20.70 4.65 -11.90
C ARG A 31 -19.79 5.83 -12.28
N ALA A 32 -18.91 6.25 -11.38
CA ALA A 32 -17.95 7.31 -11.65
C ALA A 32 -16.98 6.93 -12.77
N LEU A 33 -16.47 5.69 -12.80
CA LEU A 33 -15.61 5.18 -13.88
C LEU A 33 -16.32 5.11 -15.23
N SER A 34 -17.63 4.80 -15.25
CA SER A 34 -18.41 4.84 -16.49
C SER A 34 -18.58 6.26 -17.04
N ALA A 35 -18.57 7.27 -16.18
CA ALA A 35 -18.72 8.67 -16.56
C ALA A 35 -17.39 9.40 -16.77
N SER A 36 -16.28 8.89 -16.23
CA SER A 36 -14.99 9.59 -16.15
C SER A 36 -13.81 8.67 -16.42
N ARG A 37 -12.77 9.19 -17.09
CA ARG A 37 -11.51 8.46 -17.37
C ARG A 37 -10.61 8.28 -16.15
N LEU A 38 -10.86 9.02 -15.07
CA LEU A 38 -10.08 9.00 -13.84
C LEU A 38 -11.01 9.15 -12.63
N VAL A 39 -10.84 8.30 -11.62
CA VAL A 39 -11.57 8.37 -10.35
C VAL A 39 -10.57 8.35 -9.21
N THR A 40 -10.68 9.32 -8.30
CA THR A 40 -9.86 9.40 -7.09
C THR A 40 -10.68 8.99 -5.87
N LEU A 41 -10.25 7.93 -5.19
CA LEU A 41 -10.86 7.53 -3.91
C LEU A 41 -10.24 8.33 -2.77
N THR A 42 -11.03 9.18 -2.13
CA THR A 42 -10.62 9.97 -0.96
C THR A 42 -11.16 9.35 0.33
N GLY A 43 -10.59 9.76 1.47
CA GLY A 43 -11.00 9.25 2.79
C GLY A 43 -9.85 9.17 3.78
N VAL A 44 -10.16 9.03 5.06
CA VAL A 44 -9.16 9.04 6.14
C VAL A 44 -8.14 7.89 6.02
N GLY A 45 -6.95 8.07 6.59
CA GLY A 45 -5.87 7.07 6.52
C GLY A 45 -6.34 5.70 7.07
N GLY A 46 -5.90 4.60 6.46
CA GLY A 46 -6.18 3.25 6.97
C GLY A 46 -7.59 2.67 6.70
N VAL A 47 -8.55 3.42 6.15
CA VAL A 47 -9.93 2.91 5.91
C VAL A 47 -10.07 1.88 4.79
N GLY A 48 -8.98 1.53 4.10
CA GLY A 48 -9.01 0.56 3.01
C GLY A 48 -9.38 1.13 1.64
N LYS A 49 -8.99 2.38 1.32
CA LYS A 49 -9.15 2.96 -0.03
C LYS A 49 -8.46 2.11 -1.09
N SER A 50 -7.25 1.63 -0.82
CA SER A 50 -6.52 0.73 -1.71
C SER A 50 -7.27 -0.60 -1.90
N ARG A 51 -7.86 -1.14 -0.83
CA ARG A 51 -8.70 -2.35 -0.90
C ARG A 51 -9.99 -2.12 -1.71
N LEU A 52 -10.64 -0.96 -1.53
CA LEU A 52 -11.79 -0.56 -2.36
C LEU A 52 -11.40 -0.40 -3.84
N ALA A 53 -10.24 0.19 -4.13
CA ALA A 53 -9.73 0.33 -5.50
C ALA A 53 -9.52 -1.04 -6.16
N LEU A 54 -8.84 -1.96 -5.46
CA LEU A 54 -8.63 -3.34 -5.93
C LEU A 54 -9.95 -4.06 -6.18
N ARG A 55 -10.91 -3.94 -5.25
CA ARG A 55 -12.23 -4.55 -5.37
C ARG A 55 -13.00 -4.05 -6.59
N VAL A 56 -12.95 -2.74 -6.84
CA VAL A 56 -13.58 -2.12 -8.01
C VAL A 56 -12.89 -2.60 -9.29
N ALA A 57 -11.55 -2.56 -9.33
CA ALA A 57 -10.72 -3.05 -10.42
C ALA A 57 -11.07 -4.50 -10.82
N THR A 58 -11.13 -5.44 -9.87
CA THR A 58 -11.55 -6.82 -10.14
C THR A 58 -12.95 -6.90 -10.76
N GLN A 59 -13.88 -6.07 -10.28
CA GLN A 59 -15.28 -6.15 -10.73
C GLN A 59 -15.54 -5.44 -12.06
N VAL A 60 -14.68 -4.51 -12.48
CA VAL A 60 -14.79 -3.85 -13.78
C VAL A 60 -13.90 -4.49 -14.85
N GLN A 61 -13.05 -5.45 -14.49
CA GLN A 61 -12.11 -6.10 -15.42
C GLN A 61 -12.78 -6.59 -16.71
N ARG A 62 -14.01 -7.12 -16.62
CA ARG A 62 -14.77 -7.60 -17.79
C ARG A 62 -15.31 -6.50 -18.71
N ALA A 63 -15.31 -5.25 -18.24
CA ALA A 63 -15.79 -4.09 -19.00
C ALA A 63 -14.64 -3.35 -19.74
N PHE A 64 -13.39 -3.79 -19.57
CA PHE A 64 -12.21 -3.20 -20.20
C PHE A 64 -11.44 -4.30 -20.94
N ASP A 65 -11.50 -4.29 -22.28
CA ASP A 65 -10.86 -5.30 -23.13
C ASP A 65 -9.33 -5.32 -22.99
N ASP A 66 -8.72 -4.16 -22.69
CA ASP A 66 -7.29 -4.01 -22.46
C ASP A 66 -6.83 -4.51 -21.07
N GLY A 67 -7.77 -5.02 -20.25
CA GLY A 67 -7.50 -5.50 -18.90
C GLY A 67 -7.35 -4.39 -17.85
N VAL A 68 -6.98 -4.79 -16.64
CA VAL A 68 -6.80 -3.88 -15.50
C VAL A 68 -5.44 -4.13 -14.87
N TRP A 69 -4.62 -3.10 -14.76
CA TRP A 69 -3.28 -3.18 -14.16
C TRP A 69 -3.18 -2.35 -12.88
N LEU A 70 -2.36 -2.83 -11.96
CA LEU A 70 -1.81 -2.00 -10.89
C LEU A 70 -0.44 -1.54 -11.36
N PRO A 71 -0.18 -0.21 -11.41
CA PRO A 71 1.16 0.26 -11.70
C PRO A 71 2.10 -0.28 -10.62
N ALA A 72 3.22 -0.88 -11.03
CA ALA A 72 4.30 -1.20 -10.11
C ALA A 72 4.71 0.10 -9.39
N PRO A 73 5.03 0.04 -8.09
CA PRO A 73 5.56 1.23 -7.42
C PRO A 73 6.80 1.70 -8.19
N SER A 74 6.74 2.93 -8.71
CA SER A 74 7.91 3.56 -9.33
C SER A 74 8.98 3.74 -8.24
N PRO A 75 10.26 3.43 -8.50
CA PRO A 75 11.35 3.78 -7.60
C PRO A 75 11.57 5.30 -7.67
N VAL A 76 10.66 6.05 -7.06
CA VAL A 76 10.89 7.41 -6.61
C VAL A 76 11.50 7.30 -5.21
N ASP A 77 12.56 8.08 -4.93
CA ASP A 77 13.39 8.00 -3.72
C ASP A 77 12.61 7.48 -2.51
N ALA A 78 13.00 6.31 -2.00
CA ALA A 78 12.28 5.61 -0.93
C ALA A 78 12.02 6.49 0.31
N ALA A 79 12.88 7.49 0.54
CA ALA A 79 12.74 8.51 1.58
C ALA A 79 11.49 9.39 1.41
N THR A 80 11.03 9.62 0.18
CA THR A 80 9.89 10.48 -0.19
C THR A 80 8.57 9.69 -0.29
N THR A 81 8.64 8.36 -0.30
CA THR A 81 7.52 7.48 -0.70
C THR A 81 6.68 6.96 0.47
N LEU A 82 7.24 6.89 1.68
CA LEU A 82 6.46 6.50 2.87
C LEU A 82 5.48 7.60 3.27
N THR A 83 4.21 7.22 3.44
CA THR A 83 3.21 8.08 4.07
C THR A 83 3.63 8.44 5.48
N ARG A 84 3.07 9.50 6.05
CA ARG A 84 3.37 9.92 7.43
C ARG A 84 3.27 8.77 8.44
N ARG A 85 2.28 7.90 8.29
CA ARG A 85 2.05 6.79 9.21
C ARG A 85 3.04 5.64 9.02
N GLU A 86 3.36 5.31 7.77
CA GLU A 86 4.39 4.33 7.43
C GLU A 86 5.77 4.77 7.95
N ARG A 87 6.08 6.07 7.84
CA ARG A 87 7.32 6.65 8.35
C ARG A 87 7.43 6.53 9.87
N GLN A 88 6.36 6.87 10.60
CA GLN A 88 6.32 6.65 12.06
C GLN A 88 6.55 5.19 12.43
N VAL A 89 5.95 4.24 11.70
CA VAL A 89 6.16 2.81 11.97
C VAL A 89 7.60 2.41 11.69
N ALA A 90 8.19 2.87 10.59
CA ALA A 90 9.60 2.63 10.27
C ALA A 90 10.55 3.19 11.33
N GLU A 91 10.29 4.40 11.85
CA GLU A 91 11.06 5.02 12.93
C GLU A 91 11.01 4.20 14.22
N LEU A 92 9.82 3.77 14.65
CA LEU A 92 9.67 2.94 15.85
C LEU A 92 10.29 1.55 15.66
N VAL A 93 10.28 1.00 14.45
CA VAL A 93 11.01 -0.23 14.13
C VAL A 93 12.53 -0.03 14.29
N ALA A 94 13.06 1.10 13.83
CA ALA A 94 14.48 1.43 13.96
C ALA A 94 14.90 1.67 15.42
N GLU A 95 13.99 2.16 16.26
CA GLU A 95 14.14 2.22 17.72
C GLU A 95 14.10 0.84 18.41
N GLY A 96 13.84 -0.24 17.66
CA GLY A 96 13.83 -1.61 18.18
C GLY A 96 12.50 -2.06 18.79
N LEU A 97 11.41 -1.28 18.65
CA LEU A 97 10.12 -1.63 19.24
C LEU A 97 9.48 -2.82 18.53
N SER A 98 8.88 -3.72 19.32
CA SER A 98 8.05 -4.83 18.85
C SER A 98 6.70 -4.33 18.30
N ASN A 99 5.98 -5.19 17.56
CA ASN A 99 4.64 -4.84 17.06
C ASN A 99 3.65 -4.48 18.19
N LYS A 100 3.81 -5.10 19.36
CA LYS A 100 2.99 -4.81 20.55
C LYS A 100 3.27 -3.42 21.11
N GLU A 101 4.54 -3.04 21.21
CA GLU A 101 4.95 -1.71 21.70
C GLU A 101 4.62 -0.60 20.70
N ILE A 102 4.83 -0.85 19.41
CA ILE A 102 4.38 0.04 18.33
C ILE A 102 2.88 0.26 18.46
N ALA A 103 2.09 -0.80 18.61
CA ALA A 103 0.65 -0.70 18.75
C ALA A 103 0.23 0.14 19.95
N ALA A 104 0.87 -0.06 21.11
CA ALA A 104 0.64 0.73 22.31
C ALA A 104 0.97 2.22 22.10
N ARG A 105 2.15 2.52 21.53
CA ARG A 105 2.64 3.89 21.32
C ARG A 105 1.84 4.66 20.27
N LEU A 106 1.33 3.94 19.28
CA LEU A 106 0.54 4.47 18.18
C LEU A 106 -0.96 4.46 18.44
N VAL A 107 -1.41 3.92 19.58
CA VAL A 107 -2.81 3.74 20.00
C VAL A 107 -3.64 3.04 18.92
N ILE A 108 -3.19 1.84 18.52
CA ILE A 108 -3.85 0.99 17.52
C ILE A 108 -3.83 -0.48 17.97
N ALA A 109 -4.58 -1.35 17.29
CA ALA A 109 -4.51 -2.78 17.53
C ALA A 109 -3.17 -3.38 17.05
N GLN A 110 -2.68 -4.42 17.73
CA GLN A 110 -1.43 -5.12 17.37
C GLN A 110 -1.43 -5.62 15.91
N ARG A 111 -2.56 -6.18 15.45
CA ARG A 111 -2.72 -6.65 14.07
C ARG A 111 -2.58 -5.53 13.04
N THR A 112 -2.97 -4.31 13.40
CA THR A 112 -2.81 -3.13 12.54
C THR A 112 -1.34 -2.71 12.47
N ALA A 113 -0.62 -2.76 13.59
CA ALA A 113 0.83 -2.50 13.60
C ALA A 113 1.59 -3.53 12.76
N GLU A 114 1.25 -4.81 12.87
CA GLU A 114 1.81 -5.89 12.04
C GLU A 114 1.60 -5.63 10.55
N GLY A 115 0.35 -5.36 10.12
CA GLY A 115 0.06 -5.05 8.73
C GLY A 115 0.73 -3.78 8.23
N HIS A 116 0.93 -2.77 9.08
CA HIS A 116 1.73 -1.60 8.71
C HIS A 116 3.20 -1.95 8.48
N VAL A 117 3.82 -2.77 9.33
CA VAL A 117 5.21 -3.21 9.16
C VAL A 117 5.36 -4.01 7.87
N GLU A 118 4.46 -4.97 7.60
CA GLU A 118 4.44 -5.76 6.36
C GLU A 118 4.33 -4.88 5.12
N HIS A 119 3.41 -3.91 5.12
CA HIS A 119 3.27 -2.98 4.00
C HIS A 119 4.51 -2.10 3.81
N VAL A 120 5.13 -1.60 4.88
CA VAL A 120 6.36 -0.81 4.79
C VAL A 120 7.49 -1.65 4.18
N LEU A 121 7.66 -2.89 4.64
CA LEU A 121 8.65 -3.82 4.11
C LEU A 121 8.42 -4.09 2.62
N ALA A 122 7.19 -4.47 2.23
CA ALA A 122 6.84 -4.72 0.85
C ALA A 122 7.06 -3.49 -0.04
N LYS A 123 6.68 -2.30 0.44
CA LYS A 123 6.82 -1.04 -0.27
C LYS A 123 8.28 -0.63 -0.49
N LEU A 124 9.18 -1.01 0.42
CA LEU A 124 10.62 -0.76 0.32
C LEU A 124 11.39 -1.92 -0.33
N GLY A 125 10.71 -3.00 -0.72
CA GLY A 125 11.35 -4.21 -1.26
C GLY A 125 12.19 -4.97 -0.22
N PHE A 126 11.88 -4.80 1.06
CA PHE A 126 12.57 -5.48 2.16
C PHE A 126 11.79 -6.70 2.62
N THR A 127 12.53 -7.73 3.03
CA THR A 127 11.95 -8.98 3.56
C THR A 127 12.09 -9.09 5.07
N THR A 128 12.92 -8.25 5.70
CA THR A 128 13.22 -8.33 7.12
C THR A 128 13.10 -6.98 7.82
N ARG A 129 12.57 -7.00 9.04
CA ARG A 129 12.49 -5.85 9.94
C ARG A 129 13.88 -5.23 10.20
N THR A 130 14.91 -6.06 10.28
CA THR A 130 16.30 -5.61 10.50
C THR A 130 16.80 -4.77 9.32
N ARG A 131 16.50 -5.14 8.08
CA ARG A 131 16.85 -4.33 6.90
C ARG A 131 16.12 -2.98 6.92
N LEU A 132 14.86 -2.96 7.35
CA LEU A 132 14.11 -1.71 7.55
C LEU A 132 14.78 -0.82 8.61
N ALA A 133 15.18 -1.37 9.74
CA ALA A 133 15.87 -0.62 10.79
C ALA A 133 17.20 -0.01 10.29
N ALA A 134 18.03 -0.80 9.59
CA ALA A 134 19.29 -0.33 9.02
C ALA A 134 19.09 0.82 8.02
N TRP A 135 18.13 0.66 7.10
CA TRP A 135 17.81 1.68 6.10
C TRP A 135 17.36 3.01 6.73
N VAL A 136 16.59 2.99 7.82
CA VAL A 136 16.18 4.23 8.51
C VAL A 136 17.38 4.97 9.11
N THR A 137 18.37 4.24 9.63
CA THR A 137 19.60 4.83 10.17
C THR A 137 20.44 5.48 9.07
N GLU A 138 20.65 4.80 7.95
CA GLU A 138 21.35 5.35 6.77
C GLU A 138 20.67 6.64 6.25
N GLN A 139 19.33 6.70 6.30
CA GLN A 139 18.53 7.88 5.92
C GLN A 139 18.57 9.05 6.91
N ARG A 140 19.04 8.83 8.15
CA ARG A 140 19.29 9.93 9.11
C ARG A 140 20.63 10.59 8.79
N GLU A 141 21.65 9.78 8.53
CA GLU A 141 23.00 10.23 8.20
C GLU A 141 23.04 11.06 6.91
N GLY A 142 22.24 10.70 5.90
CA GLY A 142 22.12 11.47 4.66
C GLY A 142 21.32 12.78 4.75
N ARG A 143 20.67 13.09 5.88
CA ARG A 143 19.92 14.34 6.09
C ARG A 143 20.67 15.40 6.91
N ASP A 144 21.74 15.00 7.59
CA ASP A 144 22.59 15.88 8.40
C ASP A 144 23.84 16.38 7.64
N GLN A 145 23.91 16.12 6.32
CA GLN A 145 24.99 16.51 5.40
C GLN A 145 24.51 17.52 4.35
#